data_AF-N1MSJ9-F1
#
_entry.id   AF-N1MSJ9-F1
#
_cell.length_a   1.000
_cell.length_b   1.000
_cell.length_c   1.000
_cell.angle_alpha   90.00
_cell.angle_beta   90.00
_cell.angle_gamma   90.00
#
_symmetry.space_group_name_H-M   'P 1'
#
loop_
_entity.id
_entity.type
_entity.pdbx_description
1 polymer ?
#
loop_
_entity_poly.entity_id
_entity_poly.type
_entity_poly.pdbx_seq_one_letter_code
_entity_poly.pdbx_strand_id
1 'polypeptide(L)'
;MSHPSKPTNAADLVNLVASYLREDLRPSLGGRHKFLALVAANALSIVARELQLGLAADRRECDRLAHLFSRAGDLDSLNRDLCEALADGRMDEDTPELLPHLFASTMDRLAIDQPQYAAYRRELSEYPDGYTMRLGGGDSFGSHTAPQHRGAAQ
;
A
#
# COMPACT_ATOMS: atom_id res chain seq x y z
N MET A 1 -23.72 -13.21 22.25
CA MET A 1 -22.64 -12.22 21.98
C MET A 1 -21.51 -13.01 21.35
N SER A 2 -21.22 -12.77 20.07
CA SER A 2 -20.14 -13.48 19.37
C SER A 2 -18.81 -13.03 19.97
N HIS A 3 -18.05 -13.93 20.58
CA HIS A 3 -16.70 -13.61 21.00
C HIS A 3 -15.83 -13.44 19.75
N PRO A 4 -15.11 -12.32 19.57
CA PRO A 4 -14.14 -12.20 18.50
C PRO A 4 -13.11 -13.33 18.66
N SER A 5 -12.82 -14.02 17.55
CA SER A 5 -11.80 -15.07 17.52
C SER A 5 -10.51 -14.56 18.14
N LYS A 6 -9.84 -15.40 18.94
CA LYS A 6 -8.63 -15.02 19.67
C LYS A 6 -7.61 -14.43 18.68
N PRO A 7 -7.11 -13.20 18.87
CA PRO A 7 -6.17 -12.58 17.95
C PRO A 7 -4.92 -13.46 17.81
N THR A 8 -4.50 -13.73 16.58
CA THR A 8 -3.49 -14.75 16.26
C THR A 8 -2.13 -14.16 15.91
N ASN A 9 -2.07 -12.86 15.60
CA ASN A 9 -0.86 -12.14 15.24
C ASN A 9 -0.91 -10.66 15.70
N ALA A 10 0.17 -9.92 15.48
CA ALA A 10 0.28 -8.51 15.88
C ALA A 10 -0.75 -7.60 15.17
N ALA A 11 -1.01 -7.81 13.88
CA ALA A 11 -2.01 -7.04 13.15
C ALA A 11 -3.43 -7.28 13.67
N ASP A 12 -3.77 -8.52 14.03
CA ASP A 12 -5.06 -8.84 14.66
C ASP A 12 -5.25 -8.11 16.00
N LEU A 13 -4.20 -8.07 16.82
CA LEU A 13 -4.21 -7.34 18.10
C LEU A 13 -4.42 -5.84 17.90
N VAL A 14 -3.70 -5.25 16.94
CA VAL A 14 -3.83 -3.83 16.59
C VAL A 14 -5.24 -3.53 16.06
N ASN A 15 -5.79 -4.39 15.20
CA ASN A 15 -7.15 -4.26 14.68
C ASN A 15 -8.21 -4.37 15.79
N LEU A 16 -8.04 -5.30 16.73
CA LEU A 16 -8.92 -5.44 17.89
C LEU A 16 -8.97 -4.13 18.69
N VAL A 17 -7.82 -3.53 18.99
CA VAL A 17 -7.76 -2.25 19.70
C VAL A 17 -8.39 -1.12 18.88
N ALA A 18 -8.11 -1.06 17.58
CA ALA A 18 -8.69 -0.05 16.70
C ALA A 18 -10.23 -0.12 16.66
N SER A 19 -10.81 -1.32 16.61
CA SER A 19 -12.25 -1.53 16.68
C SER A 19 -12.81 -1.13 18.04
N TYR A 20 -12.20 -1.56 19.14
CA TYR A 20 -12.63 -1.14 20.49
C TYR A 20 -12.67 0.38 20.64
N LEU A 21 -11.62 1.09 20.18
CA LEU A 21 -11.58 2.55 20.22
C LEU A 21 -12.72 3.17 19.41
N ARG A 22 -13.02 2.63 18.23
CA ARG A 22 -13.98 3.19 17.27
C ARG A 22 -15.44 2.89 17.64
N GLU A 23 -15.70 1.68 18.07
CA GLU A 23 -17.03 1.08 18.20
C GLU A 23 -17.53 1.12 19.65
N ASP A 24 -16.68 0.82 20.63
CA ASP A 24 -17.08 0.74 22.04
C ASP A 24 -16.76 2.02 22.81
N LEU A 25 -15.52 2.51 22.71
CA LEU A 25 -15.06 3.63 23.52
C LEU A 25 -15.58 4.97 22.99
N ARG A 26 -15.42 5.24 21.69
CA ARG A 26 -15.75 6.53 21.09
C ARG A 26 -17.20 7.00 21.33
N PRO A 27 -18.25 6.15 21.29
CA PRO A 27 -19.61 6.59 21.60
C PRO A 27 -19.79 7.15 23.02
N SER A 28 -18.96 6.70 23.97
CA SER A 28 -18.99 7.18 25.36
C SER A 28 -18.20 8.48 25.58
N LEU A 29 -17.40 8.91 24.60
CA LEU A 29 -16.54 10.09 24.69
C LEU A 29 -17.21 11.36 24.12
N GLY A 30 -16.93 12.50 24.76
CA GLY A 30 -17.35 13.83 24.32
C GLY A 30 -16.22 14.68 23.72
N GLY A 31 -16.59 15.67 22.90
CA GLY A 31 -15.71 16.74 22.42
C GLY A 31 -14.42 16.25 21.77
N ARG A 32 -13.28 16.85 22.17
CA ARG A 32 -11.94 16.56 21.65
C ARG A 32 -11.57 15.07 21.75
N HIS A 33 -11.93 14.39 22.84
CA HIS A 33 -11.57 12.99 23.07
C HIS A 33 -12.24 12.06 22.06
N LYS A 34 -13.48 12.36 21.66
CA LYS A 34 -14.19 11.61 20.60
C LYS A 34 -13.44 11.67 19.27
N PHE A 35 -12.93 12.85 18.91
CA PHE A 35 -12.13 13.03 17.70
C PHE A 35 -10.79 12.29 17.80
N LEU A 36 -10.06 12.45 18.90
CA LEU A 36 -8.77 11.78 19.10
C LEU A 36 -8.90 10.25 19.09
N ALA A 37 -9.99 9.69 19.62
CA ALA A 37 -10.24 8.24 19.56
C ALA A 37 -10.41 7.75 18.10
N LEU A 38 -11.06 8.55 17.24
CA LEU A 38 -11.15 8.23 15.81
C LEU A 38 -9.79 8.33 15.12
N VAL A 39 -9.01 9.36 15.41
CA VAL A 39 -7.65 9.52 14.86
C VAL A 39 -6.76 8.34 15.26
N ALA A 40 -6.76 7.97 16.55
CA ALA A 40 -6.02 6.83 17.05
C ALA A 40 -6.46 5.52 16.39
N ALA A 41 -7.78 5.27 16.28
CA ALA A 41 -8.29 4.08 15.61
C ALA A 41 -7.86 4.02 14.13
N ASN A 42 -7.85 5.16 13.43
CA ASN A 42 -7.42 5.21 12.03
C ASN A 42 -5.91 4.98 11.88
N ALA A 43 -5.09 5.57 12.75
CA ALA A 43 -3.65 5.34 12.78
C ALA A 43 -3.32 3.87 13.07
N LEU A 44 -3.98 3.24 14.04
CA LEU A 44 -3.83 1.81 14.32
C LEU A 44 -4.24 0.96 13.12
N SER A 45 -5.33 1.31 12.42
CA SER A 45 -5.72 0.60 11.21
C SER A 45 -4.66 0.70 10.10
N ILE A 46 -3.94 1.82 9.97
CA ILE A 46 -2.78 1.93 9.06
C ILE A 46 -1.67 0.97 9.50
N VAL A 47 -1.28 1.01 10.77
CA VAL A 47 -0.25 0.12 11.33
C VAL A 47 -0.59 -1.35 11.12
N ALA A 48 -1.85 -1.75 11.30
CA ALA A 48 -2.26 -3.13 11.06
C ALA A 48 -2.06 -3.55 9.60
N ARG A 49 -2.31 -2.66 8.63
CA ARG A 49 -2.06 -2.94 7.21
C ARG A 49 -0.59 -2.93 6.88
N GLU A 50 0.20 -2.04 7.47
CA GLU A 50 1.66 -2.03 7.34
C GLU A 50 2.25 -3.37 7.81
N LEU A 51 1.80 -3.89 8.96
CA LEU A 51 2.21 -5.19 9.48
C LEU A 51 1.83 -6.36 8.56
N GLN A 52 0.76 -6.24 7.78
CA GLN A 52 0.27 -7.29 6.89
C GLN A 52 0.88 -7.22 5.48
N LEU A 53 1.12 -6.01 4.98
CA LEU A 53 1.42 -5.77 3.56
C LEU A 53 2.80 -5.14 3.33
N GLY A 54 3.34 -4.42 4.31
CA GLY A 54 4.55 -3.59 4.18
C GLY A 54 5.77 -4.37 3.70
N LEU A 55 6.13 -5.46 4.39
CA LEU A 55 7.28 -6.28 4.00
C LEU A 55 7.17 -6.84 2.57
N ALA A 56 5.97 -7.22 2.14
CA ALA A 56 5.76 -7.72 0.79
C ALA A 56 5.82 -6.59 -0.25
N ALA A 57 5.30 -5.40 0.08
CA ALA A 57 5.37 -4.20 -0.75
C ALA A 57 6.84 -3.78 -0.96
N ASP A 58 7.59 -3.65 0.14
CA ASP A 58 9.01 -3.26 0.12
C ASP A 58 9.86 -4.25 -0.66
N ARG A 59 9.56 -5.55 -0.55
CA ARG A 59 10.25 -6.58 -1.35
C ARG A 59 10.00 -6.39 -2.85
N ARG A 60 8.75 -6.20 -3.25
CA ARG A 60 8.39 -5.97 -4.66
C ARG A 60 9.03 -4.69 -5.19
N GLU A 61 9.03 -3.62 -4.40
CA GLU A 61 9.65 -2.34 -4.75
C GLU A 61 11.16 -2.50 -4.96
N CYS A 62 11.83 -3.18 -4.04
CA CYS A 62 13.26 -3.47 -4.12
C CYS A 62 13.59 -4.32 -5.36
N ASP A 63 12.79 -5.36 -5.66
CA ASP A 63 12.99 -6.21 -6.83
C ASP A 63 12.83 -5.41 -8.15
N ARG A 64 11.83 -4.51 -8.22
CA ARG A 64 11.65 -3.61 -9.38
C ARG A 64 12.81 -2.62 -9.55
N LEU A 65 13.27 -2.00 -8.46
CA LEU A 65 14.40 -1.07 -8.52
C LEU A 65 15.71 -1.78 -8.89
N ALA A 66 15.95 -2.97 -8.34
CA ALA A 66 17.12 -3.76 -8.67
C ALA A 66 17.15 -4.12 -10.17
N HIS A 67 15.98 -4.43 -10.74
CA HIS A 67 15.83 -4.62 -12.18
C HIS A 67 16.10 -3.33 -12.98
N LEU A 68 15.51 -2.21 -12.57
CA LEU A 68 15.68 -0.90 -13.24
C LEU A 68 17.15 -0.47 -13.31
N PHE A 69 17.92 -0.71 -12.24
CA PHE A 69 19.35 -0.39 -12.19
C PHE A 69 20.28 -1.52 -12.63
N SER A 70 19.73 -2.71 -12.94
CA SER A 70 20.52 -3.92 -13.19
C SER A 70 21.56 -4.20 -12.10
N ARG A 71 21.23 -3.89 -10.83
CA ARG A 71 22.12 -4.08 -9.68
C ARG A 71 21.35 -4.53 -8.45
N ALA A 72 22.00 -5.31 -7.60
CA ALA A 72 21.48 -5.62 -6.27
C ALA A 72 21.72 -4.45 -5.29
N GLY A 73 20.85 -4.32 -4.31
CA GLY A 73 20.95 -3.33 -3.23
C GLY A 73 19.81 -3.51 -2.23
N ASP A 74 19.91 -2.84 -1.08
CA ASP A 74 18.75 -2.65 -0.21
C ASP A 74 17.83 -1.56 -0.75
N LEU A 75 16.56 -1.58 -0.30
CA LEU A 75 15.52 -0.67 -0.77
C LEU A 75 15.92 0.81 -0.64
N ASP A 76 16.49 1.19 0.50
CA ASP A 76 16.89 2.58 0.76
C ASP A 76 18.00 3.04 -0.19
N SER A 77 18.98 2.17 -0.45
CA SER A 77 20.07 2.46 -1.39
C SER A 77 19.56 2.64 -2.81
N LEU A 78 18.66 1.76 -3.26
CA LEU A 78 18.13 1.80 -4.61
C LEU A 78 17.16 2.97 -4.81
N ASN A 79 16.39 3.34 -3.79
CA ASN A 79 15.56 4.54 -3.82
C ASN A 79 16.40 5.83 -3.89
N ARG A 80 17.53 5.90 -3.16
CA ARG A 80 18.46 7.03 -3.30
C ARG A 80 19.00 7.15 -4.72
N ASP A 81 19.42 6.04 -5.32
CA ASP A 81 19.88 6.02 -6.71
C ASP A 81 18.80 6.52 -7.68
N LEU A 82 17.53 6.14 -7.46
CA LEU A 82 16.39 6.63 -8.24
C LEU A 82 16.21 8.14 -8.09
N CYS A 83 16.21 8.66 -6.86
CA CYS A 83 16.09 10.10 -6.64
C CYS A 83 17.23 10.88 -7.29
N GLU A 84 18.47 10.40 -7.18
CA GLU A 84 19.63 11.02 -7.82
C GLU A 84 19.53 10.97 -9.35
N ALA A 85 19.13 9.83 -9.93
CA ALA A 85 18.96 9.70 -11.37
C ALA A 85 17.88 10.64 -11.93
N LEU A 86 16.78 10.81 -11.21
CA LEU A 86 15.72 11.77 -11.55
C LEU A 86 16.19 13.22 -11.43
N ALA A 87 16.88 13.56 -10.34
CA ALA A 87 17.37 14.92 -10.09
C ALA A 87 18.40 15.37 -11.13
N ASP A 88 19.27 14.45 -11.56
CA ASP A 88 20.31 14.71 -12.55
C ASP A 88 19.81 14.59 -14.00
N GLY A 89 18.54 14.22 -14.22
CA GLY A 89 17.97 14.01 -15.55
C GLY A 89 18.52 12.79 -16.29
N ARG A 90 19.10 11.82 -15.58
CA ARG A 90 19.52 10.52 -16.14
C ARG A 90 18.34 9.57 -16.38
N MET A 91 17.22 9.85 -15.72
CA MET A 91 15.94 9.18 -15.90
C MET A 91 14.82 10.23 -15.95
N ASP A 92 13.83 9.96 -16.79
CA ASP A 92 12.68 10.81 -17.07
C ASP A 92 11.46 9.96 -17.49
N GLU A 93 10.37 10.61 -17.90
CA GLU A 93 9.13 9.92 -18.31
C GLU A 93 9.30 8.97 -19.50
N ASP A 94 10.32 9.17 -20.33
CA ASP A 94 10.63 8.31 -21.47
C ASP A 94 11.50 7.10 -21.08
N THR A 95 11.99 7.06 -19.84
CA THR A 95 12.78 5.94 -19.32
C THR A 95 11.92 4.69 -19.20
N PRO A 96 12.27 3.59 -19.91
CA PRO A 96 11.52 2.35 -19.84
C PRO A 96 11.40 1.83 -18.40
N GLU A 97 10.24 1.27 -18.05
CA GLU A 97 9.92 0.70 -16.73
C GLU A 97 9.88 1.68 -15.55
N LEU A 98 10.27 2.95 -15.72
CA LEU A 98 10.22 3.93 -14.64
C LEU A 98 8.79 4.24 -14.18
N LEU A 99 7.92 4.65 -15.11
CA LEU A 99 6.53 4.96 -14.80
C LEU A 99 5.76 3.74 -14.27
N PRO A 100 5.89 2.53 -14.88
CA PRO A 100 5.37 1.30 -14.28
C PRO A 100 5.84 1.07 -12.85
N HIS A 101 7.13 1.27 -12.56
CA HIS A 101 7.67 1.15 -11.20
C HIS A 101 7.03 2.16 -10.22
N LEU A 102 6.99 3.44 -10.58
CA LEU A 102 6.44 4.50 -9.71
C LEU A 102 4.95 4.27 -9.43
N PHE A 103 4.20 3.87 -10.45
CA PHE A 103 2.79 3.54 -10.32
C PHE A 103 2.59 2.34 -9.39
N ALA A 104 3.37 1.29 -9.60
CA ALA A 104 3.34 0.07 -8.80
C ALA A 104 3.55 0.36 -7.31
N SER A 105 4.62 1.10 -6.99
CA SER A 105 4.98 1.46 -5.63
C SER A 105 3.92 2.37 -5.00
N THR A 106 3.31 3.26 -5.79
CA THR A 106 2.18 4.10 -5.34
C THR A 106 0.95 3.27 -5.00
N MET A 107 0.58 2.31 -5.84
CA MET A 107 -0.55 1.42 -5.59
C MET A 107 -0.33 0.56 -4.33
N ASP A 108 0.89 0.05 -4.15
CA ASP A 108 1.28 -0.69 -2.95
C ASP A 108 1.12 0.17 -1.68
N ARG A 109 1.53 1.45 -1.73
CA ARG A 109 1.41 2.38 -0.60
C ARG A 109 -0.03 2.81 -0.32
N LEU A 110 -0.83 3.05 -1.36
CA LEU A 110 -2.26 3.37 -1.24
C LEU A 110 -3.06 2.22 -0.60
N ALA A 111 -2.71 0.97 -0.88
CA ALA A 111 -3.31 -0.19 -0.24
C ALA A 111 -3.15 -0.15 1.29
N ILE A 112 -2.05 0.42 1.78
CA ILE A 112 -1.73 0.52 3.21
C ILE A 112 -2.34 1.80 3.81
N ASP A 113 -2.08 2.96 3.22
CA ASP A 113 -2.46 4.22 3.85
C ASP A 113 -3.94 4.54 3.66
N GLN A 114 -4.46 4.33 2.44
CA GLN A 114 -5.77 4.83 2.02
C GLN A 114 -6.52 3.83 1.12
N PRO A 115 -6.84 2.60 1.61
CA PRO A 115 -7.46 1.56 0.79
C PRO A 115 -8.87 1.91 0.26
N GLN A 116 -9.49 2.96 0.81
CA GLN A 116 -10.82 3.44 0.39
C GLN A 116 -10.73 4.67 -0.54
N TYR A 117 -9.53 5.12 -0.90
CA TYR A 117 -9.36 6.24 -1.80
C TYR A 117 -9.97 5.93 -3.17
N ALA A 118 -10.78 6.85 -3.69
CA ALA A 118 -11.62 6.60 -4.86
C ALA A 118 -10.82 6.25 -6.12
N ALA A 119 -9.68 6.92 -6.36
CA ALA A 119 -8.84 6.63 -7.50
C ALA A 119 -8.18 5.24 -7.40
N TYR A 120 -7.67 4.89 -6.21
CA TYR A 120 -7.14 3.55 -5.93
C TYR A 120 -8.18 2.45 -6.20
N ARG A 121 -9.40 2.63 -5.69
CA ARG A 121 -10.49 1.67 -5.88
C ARG A 121 -10.93 1.55 -7.34
N ARG A 122 -10.95 2.65 -8.07
CA ARG A 122 -11.27 2.66 -9.51
C ARG A 122 -10.24 1.84 -10.27
N GLU A 123 -8.96 2.09 -10.01
CA GLU A 123 -7.86 1.39 -10.67
C GLU A 123 -7.93 -0.13 -10.45
N LEU A 124 -8.15 -0.56 -9.20
CA LEU A 124 -8.34 -1.99 -8.89
C LEU A 124 -9.54 -2.62 -9.60
N SER A 125 -10.60 -1.85 -9.86
CA SER A 125 -11.79 -2.36 -10.54
C SER A 125 -11.59 -2.47 -12.05
N GLU A 126 -10.78 -1.59 -12.63
CA GLU A 126 -10.48 -1.58 -14.06
C GLU A 126 -9.43 -2.63 -14.41
N TYR A 127 -8.53 -2.92 -13.47
CA TYR A 127 -7.41 -3.84 -13.67
C TYR A 127 -7.25 -4.84 -12.50
N PRO A 128 -8.17 -5.81 -12.37
CA PRO A 128 -8.21 -6.73 -11.24
C PRO A 128 -7.00 -7.66 -11.17
N ASP A 129 -6.42 -7.98 -12.33
CA ASP A 129 -5.25 -8.84 -12.44
C ASP A 129 -3.95 -8.07 -12.39
N GLY A 130 -3.95 -6.73 -12.26
CA GLY A 130 -2.71 -5.95 -12.29
C GLY A 130 -2.78 -4.67 -13.10
N TYR A 131 -2.18 -3.59 -12.61
CA TYR A 131 -2.25 -2.28 -13.23
C TYR A 131 -1.46 -2.21 -14.55
N THR A 132 -2.10 -1.71 -15.61
CA THR A 132 -1.45 -1.29 -16.85
C THR A 132 -1.64 0.21 -17.00
N MET A 133 -0.56 0.98 -16.95
CA MET A 133 -0.66 2.43 -17.09
C MET A 133 -1.00 2.77 -18.56
N ARG A 134 -2.19 3.34 -18.79
CA ARG A 134 -2.53 4.00 -20.07
C ARG A 134 -2.12 5.47 -19.98
N LEU A 135 -0.92 5.79 -20.43
CA LEU A 135 -0.58 7.17 -20.75
C LEU A 135 -1.28 7.49 -22.08
N GLY A 136 -1.93 8.66 -22.16
CA GLY A 136 -2.79 9.03 -23.28
C GLY A 136 -2.08 8.89 -24.64
N GLY A 137 -2.32 7.77 -25.32
CA GLY A 137 -1.64 7.45 -26.57
C GLY A 137 -1.64 5.95 -26.90
N GLY A 138 -2.79 5.26 -26.80
CA GLY A 138 -3.02 3.92 -27.40
C GLY A 138 -2.25 2.73 -26.84
N ASP A 139 -1.06 2.94 -26.28
CA ASP A 139 -0.13 1.88 -25.90
C ASP A 139 -0.26 1.56 -24.41
N SER A 140 -0.29 0.25 -24.12
CA SER A 140 -0.34 -0.28 -22.75
C SER A 140 1.06 -0.74 -22.38
N PHE A 141 1.64 -0.15 -21.34
CA PHE A 141 2.95 -0.53 -20.82
C PHE A 141 2.81 -1.35 -19.55
N GLY A 142 3.50 -2.51 -19.53
CA GLY A 142 3.72 -3.35 -18.35
C GLY A 142 2.47 -3.97 -17.73
N SER A 143 2.28 -5.28 -17.91
CA SER A 143 1.35 -6.05 -17.09
C SER A 143 2.02 -6.40 -15.75
N HIS A 144 1.70 -5.68 -14.67
CA HIS A 144 2.16 -6.08 -13.33
C HIS A 144 1.04 -6.76 -12.56
N THR A 145 1.15 -8.06 -12.35
CA THR A 145 0.06 -8.85 -11.78
C THR A 145 -0.25 -8.41 -10.33
N ALA A 146 -1.51 -8.08 -10.04
CA ALA A 146 -1.96 -7.76 -8.68
C ALA A 146 -1.72 -8.97 -7.75
N PRO A 147 -1.45 -8.76 -6.45
CA PRO A 147 -1.33 -9.86 -5.52
C PRO A 147 -2.64 -10.66 -5.51
N GLN A 148 -2.55 -11.94 -5.82
CA GLN A 148 -3.68 -12.86 -5.71
C GLN A 148 -4.14 -12.85 -4.25
N HIS A 149 -5.26 -12.19 -3.98
CA HIS A 149 -6.04 -12.45 -2.77
C HIS A 149 -6.59 -13.88 -2.91
N ARG A 150 -5.78 -14.88 -2.53
CA ARG A 150 -6.31 -16.21 -2.23
C ARG A 150 -7.27 -16.02 -1.06
N GLY A 151 -8.56 -16.02 -1.40
CA GLY A 151 -9.64 -16.03 -0.44
C GLY A 151 -9.43 -17.20 0.53
N ALA A 152 -9.10 -16.87 1.76
CA ALA A 152 -9.41 -17.73 2.89
C ALA A 152 -10.92 -17.60 3.15
N ALA A 153 -11.70 -18.38 2.43
CA ALA A 153 -13.10 -18.63 2.72
C ALA A 153 -13.37 -20.12 2.45
N GLN A 154 -13.30 -20.87 3.55
CA GLN A 154 -14.07 -22.07 3.94
C GLN A 154 -14.32 -23.16 2.90
#